data_AF-A0A5E4TUG0-F1
#
_entry.id   AF-A0A5E4TUG0-F1
#
_cell.length_a   1.000
_cell.length_b   1.000
_cell.length_c   1.000
_cell.angle_alpha   90.00
_cell.angle_beta   90.00
_cell.angle_gamma   90.00
#
_symmetry.space_group_name_H-M   'P 1'
#
loop_
_entity.id
_entity.type
_entity.pdbx_description
1 polymer ?
#
loop_
_entity_poly.entity_id
_entity_poly.type
_entity_poly.pdbx_seq_one_letter_code
_entity_poly.pdbx_strand_id
1 'polypeptide(L)'
;MTALVLSGIGIRQDAEGRYCLNDLHRAAGGMKRHAPNEFMRLPTSAELVTELTGDPRFAPVDSQRGGTVPGTFVVKELVYAYAMWISPAFHLKVIRAYDQLVTAPPPVVRKRPISVVCQTYAVRSPQSSLVWKIAK
;
A
#
# COMPACT_ATOMS: atom_id res chain seq x y z
N MET A 1 -1.92 -9.85 -2.48
CA MET A 1 -0.67 -9.25 -1.97
C MET A 1 -1.05 -7.97 -1.24
N THR A 2 -0.78 -7.89 0.06
CA THR A 2 -1.05 -6.70 0.87
C THR A 2 0.00 -5.64 0.58
N ALA A 3 -0.42 -4.53 -0.02
CA ALA A 3 0.49 -3.42 -0.34
C ALA A 3 0.82 -2.64 0.94
N LEU A 4 2.11 -2.48 1.24
CA LEU A 4 2.55 -1.59 2.31
C LEU A 4 2.46 -0.14 1.80
N VAL A 5 1.68 0.70 2.48
CA VAL A 5 1.54 2.12 2.13
C VAL A 5 2.11 2.97 3.25
N LEU A 6 3.09 3.82 2.94
CA LEU A 6 3.68 4.78 3.89
C LEU A 6 3.47 6.20 3.40
N SER A 7 2.87 7.05 4.23
CA SER A 7 2.63 8.47 3.92
C SER A 7 1.95 8.70 2.56
N GLY A 8 1.08 7.78 2.13
CA GLY A 8 0.38 7.84 0.83
C GLY A 8 1.18 7.28 -0.37
N ILE A 9 2.39 6.78 -0.14
CA ILE A 9 3.21 6.12 -1.17
C ILE A 9 3.14 4.60 -0.97
N GLY A 10 2.71 3.89 -2.02
CA GLY A 10 2.77 2.43 -2.06
C GLY A 10 4.20 1.95 -2.24
N ILE A 11 4.66 1.08 -1.35
CA ILE A 11 5.98 0.45 -1.41
C ILE A 11 5.85 -0.85 -2.16
N ARG A 12 6.64 -0.99 -3.23
CA ARG A 12 6.68 -2.20 -4.04
C ARG A 12 7.36 -3.33 -3.28
N GLN A 13 6.85 -4.55 -3.52
CA GLN A 13 7.43 -5.79 -3.01
C GLN A 13 7.76 -6.73 -4.16
N ASP A 14 8.85 -7.48 -4.00
CA ASP A 14 9.23 -8.56 -4.92
C ASP A 14 8.43 -9.84 -4.66
N ALA A 15 8.54 -10.80 -5.59
CA ALA A 15 8.00 -12.16 -5.42
C ALA A 15 8.55 -12.88 -4.18
N GLU A 16 9.75 -12.52 -3.74
CA GLU A 16 10.41 -13.04 -2.54
C GLU A 16 10.01 -12.30 -1.24
N GLY A 17 9.15 -11.27 -1.32
CA GLY A 17 8.69 -10.50 -0.16
C GLY A 17 9.65 -9.41 0.32
N ARG A 18 10.69 -9.07 -0.47
CA ARG A 18 11.57 -7.92 -0.22
C ARG A 18 10.87 -6.61 -0.56
N TYR A 19 11.26 -5.52 0.10
CA TYR A 19 10.69 -4.18 -0.07
C TYR A 19 11.62 -3.25 -0.83
N CYS A 20 11.05 -2.42 -1.70
CA CYS A 20 11.82 -1.44 -2.46
C CYS A 20 12.29 -0.27 -1.59
N LEU A 21 13.61 -0.17 -1.38
CA LEU A 21 14.26 0.87 -0.59
C LEU A 21 14.13 2.26 -1.24
N ASN A 22 14.05 2.32 -2.58
CA ASN A 22 13.86 3.57 -3.31
C ASN A 22 12.48 4.19 -3.05
N ASP A 23 11.44 3.38 -2.91
CA ASP A 23 10.10 3.87 -2.62
C ASP A 23 10.00 4.36 -1.17
N LEU A 24 10.66 3.67 -0.24
CA LEU A 24 10.87 4.12 1.14
C LEU A 24 11.60 5.46 1.21
N HIS A 25 12.66 5.62 0.41
CA HIS A 25 13.41 6.87 0.33
C HIS A 25 12.52 8.03 -0.12
N ARG A 26 11.67 7.81 -1.13
CA ARG A 26 10.67 8.79 -1.58
C ARG A 26 9.65 9.09 -0.48
N ALA A 27 9.17 8.07 0.24
CA ALA A 27 8.23 8.24 1.35
C ALA A 27 8.81 9.00 2.54
N ALA A 28 10.13 8.96 2.72
CA ALA A 28 10.86 9.69 3.74
C ALA A 28 11.19 11.15 3.35
N GLY A 29 10.92 11.56 2.10
CA GLY A 29 11.16 12.93 1.62
C GLY A 29 12.35 13.10 0.68
N GLY A 30 12.99 12.01 0.23
CA GLY A 30 13.92 12.05 -0.92
C GLY A 30 15.21 12.87 -0.74
N MET A 31 15.65 13.10 0.51
CA MET A 31 16.86 13.87 0.76
C MET A 31 18.12 13.12 0.32
N LYS A 32 18.99 13.72 -0.51
CA LYS A 32 20.21 13.08 -1.04
C LYS A 32 21.11 12.44 0.04
N ARG A 33 21.19 13.03 1.23
CA ARG A 33 21.97 12.49 2.38
C ARG A 33 21.50 11.10 2.82
N HIS A 34 20.24 10.77 2.57
CA HIS A 34 19.63 9.50 2.92
C HIS A 34 19.45 8.59 1.71
N ALA A 35 20.18 8.83 0.62
CA ALA A 35 20.08 7.99 -0.56
C ALA A 35 20.40 6.53 -0.20
N PRO A 36 19.68 5.55 -0.79
CA PRO A 36 19.95 4.12 -0.56
C PRO A 36 21.40 3.72 -0.79
N ASN A 37 22.08 4.35 -1.76
CA ASN A 37 23.49 4.11 -2.04
C ASN A 37 24.41 4.52 -0.87
N GLU A 38 24.09 5.60 -0.15
CA GLU A 38 24.85 6.02 1.03
C GLU A 38 24.58 5.09 2.21
N PHE A 39 23.34 4.63 2.37
CA PHE A 39 23.01 3.66 3.41
C PHE A 39 23.83 2.38 3.28
N MET A 40 23.94 1.82 2.07
CA MET A 40 24.70 0.59 1.81
C MET A 40 26.22 0.75 1.98
N ARG A 41 26.73 1.98 2.04
CA ARG A 41 28.16 2.26 2.29
C ARG A 41 28.49 2.29 3.78
N LEU A 42 27.48 2.36 4.65
CA LEU A 42 27.70 2.41 6.09
C LEU A 42 28.20 1.05 6.60
N PRO A 43 29.18 1.04 7.52
CA PRO A 43 29.70 -0.21 8.09
C PRO A 43 28.60 -1.01 8.78
N THR A 44 27.72 -0.33 9.53
CA THR A 44 26.57 -0.95 10.20
C THR A 44 25.64 -1.69 9.23
N SER A 45 25.45 -1.16 8.01
CA SER A 45 24.61 -1.83 7.01
C SER A 45 25.29 -3.08 6.45
N ALA A 46 26.60 -3.04 6.24
CA ALA A 46 27.38 -4.18 5.75
C ALA A 46 27.44 -5.31 6.79
N GLU A 47 27.62 -4.96 8.06
CA GLU A 47 27.56 -5.90 9.19
C GLU A 47 26.17 -6.56 9.27
N LEU A 48 25.09 -5.78 9.23
CA LEU A 48 23.72 -6.31 9.22
C LEU A 48 23.47 -7.25 8.03
N VAL A 49 23.94 -6.90 6.83
CA VAL A 49 23.83 -7.78 5.65
C VAL A 49 24.61 -9.08 5.86
N THR A 50 25.77 -9.02 6.50
CA THR A 50 26.59 -10.20 6.78
C THR A 50 25.86 -11.16 7.73
N GLU A 51 25.28 -10.63 8.82
CA GLU A 51 24.47 -11.42 9.76
C GLU A 51 23.25 -12.05 9.07
N LEU A 52 22.55 -11.28 8.23
CA LEU A 52 21.37 -11.75 7.50
C LEU A 52 21.69 -12.75 6.38
N THR A 53 22.92 -12.76 5.86
CA THR A 53 23.36 -13.71 4.83
C THR A 53 23.47 -15.14 5.37
N GLY A 54 23.56 -15.32 6.70
CA GLY A 54 23.60 -16.63 7.34
C GLY A 54 22.35 -17.50 7.11
N ASP A 55 21.21 -16.89 6.79
CA ASP A 55 19.96 -17.59 6.50
C ASP A 55 19.78 -17.82 4.98
N PRO A 56 19.88 -19.07 4.48
CA PRO A 56 19.90 -19.35 3.03
C PRO A 56 18.54 -19.23 2.34
N ARG A 57 17.48 -18.76 3.03
CA ARG A 57 16.14 -18.70 2.47
C ARG A 57 15.97 -17.59 1.43
N PHE A 58 16.64 -16.45 1.60
CA PHE A 58 16.50 -15.29 0.72
C PHE A 58 17.78 -14.46 0.68
N ALA A 59 18.12 -13.89 -0.48
CA ALA A 59 19.18 -12.90 -0.54
C ALA A 59 18.72 -11.61 0.19
N PRO A 60 19.47 -11.11 1.19
CA PRO A 60 19.04 -10.00 2.05
C PRO A 60 18.88 -8.68 1.28
N VAL A 61 19.63 -8.53 0.20
CA VAL A 61 19.65 -7.36 -0.68
C VAL A 61 19.70 -7.83 -2.12
N ASP A 62 18.76 -7.37 -2.93
CA ASP A 62 18.78 -7.53 -4.38
C ASP A 62 18.80 -6.13 -5.03
N SER A 63 19.79 -5.87 -5.86
CA SER A 63 19.92 -4.58 -6.56
C SER A 63 19.64 -4.77 -8.04
N GLN A 64 18.43 -4.42 -8.47
CA GLN A 64 18.03 -4.48 -9.87
C GLN A 64 18.44 -3.21 -10.60
N ARG A 65 19.55 -3.31 -11.35
CA ARG A 65 20.12 -2.24 -12.19
C ARG A 65 19.66 -2.41 -13.64
N GLY A 66 18.36 -2.22 -13.88
CA GLY A 66 17.75 -2.34 -15.22
C GLY A 66 16.37 -2.99 -15.20
N GLY A 67 15.69 -3.02 -16.35
CA GLY A 67 14.38 -3.65 -16.52
C GLY A 67 13.18 -2.76 -16.14
N THR A 68 12.00 -3.38 -16.02
CA THR A 68 10.72 -2.69 -15.78
C THR A 68 10.63 -2.05 -14.39
N VAL A 69 11.37 -2.57 -13.41
CA VAL A 69 11.24 -2.19 -11.99
C VAL A 69 12.63 -1.95 -11.36
N PRO A 70 13.32 -0.85 -11.71
CA PRO A 70 14.64 -0.58 -11.15
C PRO A 70 14.55 -0.21 -9.67
N GLY A 71 15.46 -0.75 -8.86
CA GLY A 71 15.61 -0.39 -7.46
C GLY A 71 16.43 -1.38 -6.64
N THR A 72 16.69 -0.98 -5.40
CA THR A 72 17.27 -1.87 -4.38
C THR A 72 16.14 -2.43 -3.53
N PHE A 73 16.04 -3.75 -3.50
CA PHE A 73 15.06 -4.50 -2.73
C PHE A 73 15.74 -5.13 -1.53
N VAL A 74 15.15 -4.96 -0.36
CA VAL A 74 15.76 -5.39 0.91
C VAL A 74 14.74 -6.09 1.80
N VAL A 75 15.23 -6.94 2.70
CA VAL A 75 14.40 -7.60 3.72
C VAL A 75 13.89 -6.62 4.77
N LYS A 76 12.90 -7.06 5.55
CA LYS A 76 12.15 -6.24 6.52
C LYS A 76 13.08 -5.62 7.59
N GLU A 77 14.08 -6.35 8.03
CA GLU A 77 15.06 -5.98 9.04
C GLU A 77 15.90 -4.78 8.58
N LEU A 78 16.36 -4.82 7.32
CA LEU A 78 17.08 -3.72 6.69
C LEU A 78 16.19 -2.49 6.49
N VAL A 79 14.90 -2.67 6.21
CA VAL A 79 13.94 -1.55 6.16
C VAL A 79 13.87 -0.84 7.52
N TYR A 80 13.86 -1.58 8.62
CA TYR A 80 13.85 -0.99 9.96
C TYR A 80 15.13 -0.21 10.25
N ALA A 81 16.29 -0.81 9.97
CA ALA A 81 17.59 -0.16 10.14
C ALA A 81 17.69 1.13 9.31
N TYR A 82 17.25 1.09 8.05
CA TYR A 82 17.20 2.27 7.19
C TYR A 82 16.28 3.37 7.74
N ALA A 83 15.09 3.00 8.20
CA ALA A 83 14.14 3.95 8.76
C ALA A 83 14.67 4.61 10.04
N MET A 84 15.36 3.85 10.91
CA MET A 84 16.02 4.37 12.10
C MET A 84 17.11 5.38 11.76
N TRP A 85 17.92 5.09 10.73
CA TRP A 85 18.98 5.97 10.26
C TRP A 85 18.46 7.30 9.70
N ILE A 86 17.29 7.30 9.05
CA ILE A 86 16.67 8.54 8.54
C ILE A 86 16.12 9.41 9.68
N SER A 87 15.21 8.85 10.49
CA SER A 87 14.57 9.59 11.57
C SER A 87 13.81 8.64 12.49
N PRO A 88 13.88 8.81 13.83
CA PRO A 88 13.11 8.00 14.77
C PRO A 88 11.59 8.13 14.56
N ALA A 89 11.10 9.30 14.16
CA ALA A 89 9.68 9.50 13.87
C ALA A 89 9.23 8.72 12.63
N PHE A 90 10.10 8.59 11.62
CA PHE A 90 9.81 7.79 10.43
C PHE A 90 9.87 6.29 10.76
N HIS A 91 10.85 5.87 11.57
CA HIS A 91 10.96 4.50 12.06
C HIS A 91 9.69 4.00 12.76
N LEU A 92 9.09 4.80 13.65
CA LEU A 92 7.83 4.44 14.30
C LEU A 92 6.66 4.29 13.32
N LYS A 93 6.61 5.10 12.25
CA LYS A 93 5.58 4.97 11.21
C LYS A 93 5.72 3.66 10.46
N VAL A 94 6.95 3.28 10.13
CA VAL A 94 7.26 2.01 9.46
C VAL A 94 6.84 0.82 10.32
N ILE A 95 7.17 0.82 11.62
CA ILE A 95 6.75 -0.23 12.56
C ILE A 95 5.23 -0.35 12.58
N ARG A 96 4.50 0.75 12.82
CA ARG A 96 3.03 0.72 12.88
C ARG A 96 2.38 0.25 11.59
N ALA A 97 2.93 0.62 10.44
CA ALA A 97 2.43 0.19 9.15
C ALA A 97 2.62 -1.33 8.94
N TYR A 98 3.76 -1.87 9.38
CA TYR A 98 4.00 -3.31 9.35
C TYR A 98 3.10 -4.06 10.32
N ASP A 99 2.93 -3.57 11.54
CA ASP A 99 2.05 -4.20 12.54
C ASP A 99 0.61 -4.24 12.03
N GLN A 100 0.13 -3.14 11.43
CA GLN A 100 -1.18 -3.11 10.79
C GLN A 100 -1.29 -4.12 9.64
N LEU A 101 -0.23 -4.31 8.85
CA LEU A 101 -0.23 -5.28 7.75
C LEU A 101 -0.26 -6.74 8.25
N VAL A 102 0.35 -7.02 9.40
CA VAL A 102 0.38 -8.35 10.02
C VAL A 102 -0.88 -8.65 10.83
N THR A 103 -1.39 -7.66 11.56
CA THR A 103 -2.56 -7.81 12.44
C THR A 103 -3.88 -7.61 11.72
N ALA A 104 -3.90 -6.99 10.52
CA ALA A 104 -5.14 -6.75 9.80
C ALA A 104 -5.89 -8.07 9.56
N PRO A 105 -7.10 -8.25 10.13
CA PRO A 105 -7.98 -9.31 9.69
C PRO A 105 -8.28 -9.09 8.19
N PRO A 106 -8.55 -10.16 7.42
CA PRO A 106 -8.91 -10.02 6.00
C PRO A 106 -10.02 -8.96 5.87
N PRO A 107 -9.97 -8.10 4.84
CA PRO A 107 -10.92 -7.00 4.72
C PRO A 107 -12.32 -7.55 4.85
N VAL A 108 -13.01 -7.20 5.95
CA VAL A 108 -14.41 -7.54 6.12
C VAL A 108 -15.13 -6.73 5.06
N VAL A 109 -15.42 -7.38 3.92
CA VAL A 109 -16.28 -6.81 2.89
C VAL A 109 -17.62 -6.60 3.57
N ARG A 110 -17.87 -5.39 4.04
CA ARG A 110 -19.19 -4.98 4.48
C ARG A 110 -20.06 -5.05 3.23
N LYS A 111 -20.77 -6.19 3.05
CA LYS A 111 -21.86 -6.28 2.08
C LYS A 111 -22.77 -5.10 2.40
N ARG A 112 -22.81 -4.09 1.52
CA ARG A 112 -23.78 -3.01 1.67
C ARG A 112 -25.14 -3.71 1.71
N PRO A 113 -26.02 -3.39 2.67
CA PRO A 113 -27.36 -3.94 2.63
C PRO A 113 -27.94 -3.55 1.28
N ILE A 114 -28.38 -4.54 0.50
CA ILE A 114 -29.09 -4.31 -0.74
C ILE A 114 -30.29 -3.45 -0.36
N SER A 115 -30.28 -2.18 -0.74
CA SER A 115 -31.46 -1.33 -0.64
C SER A 115 -32.48 -1.92 -1.59
N VAL A 116 -33.36 -2.77 -1.06
CA VAL A 116 -34.55 -3.23 -1.77
C VAL A 116 -35.41 -1.99 -1.94
N VAL A 117 -35.29 -1.34 -3.09
CA VAL A 117 -36.23 -0.30 -3.50
C VAL A 117 -37.55 -1.01 -3.77
N CYS A 118 -38.42 -1.01 -2.76
CA CYS A 118 -39.80 -1.45 -2.89
C CYS A 118 -40.50 -0.46 -3.82
N GLN A 119 -40.75 -0.87 -5.06
CA GLN A 119 -41.56 -0.11 -6.01
C GLN A 119 -42.95 0.11 -5.41
N THR A 120 -43.30 1.35 -5.11
CA THR A 120 -44.68 1.71 -4.84
C THR A 120 -45.40 1.91 -6.17
N TYR A 121 -46.23 0.92 -6.48
CA TYR A 121 -47.19 0.86 -7.57
C TYR A 121 -48.03 2.14 -7.65
N ALA A 122 -47.87 2.91 -8.73
CA ALA A 122 -48.82 3.96 -9.09
C ALA A 122 -49.93 3.33 -9.95
N VAL A 123 -51.01 2.89 -9.30
CA VAL A 123 -52.27 2.57 -9.98
C VAL A 123 -52.82 3.87 -10.57
N ARG A 124 -52.67 4.06 -11.87
CA ARG A 124 -53.29 5.17 -12.62
C ARG A 124 -54.73 4.76 -12.95
N SER A 125 -55.70 5.42 -12.32
CA SER A 125 -57.13 5.27 -12.62
C SER A 125 -57.48 5.85 -14.00
N PRO A 126 -58.51 5.31 -14.70
CA PRO A 126 -58.95 5.82 -15.98
C PRO A 126 -60.07 6.86 -15.79
N GLN A 127 -59.87 8.09 -16.25
CA GLN A 127 -60.98 9.00 -16.54
C GLN A 127 -60.82 9.55 -17.96
N SER A 128 -61.54 8.93 -18.90
CA SER A 128 -61.85 9.53 -20.19
C SER A 128 -63.22 9.04 -20.65
N SER A 129 -64.22 9.89 -20.43
CA SER A 129 -65.55 9.97 -21.07
C SER A 129 -66.35 10.94 -20.15
N LEU A 130 -67.09 11.97 -20.55
CA LEU A 130 -67.79 12.32 -21.76
C LEU A 130 -68.05 13.85 -21.75
N VAL A 131 -68.03 14.45 -22.94
CA VAL A 131 -69.05 15.40 -23.46
C VAL A 131 -69.26 16.75 -22.75
N TRP A 132 -68.80 17.82 -23.40
CA TRP A 132 -69.45 19.15 -23.43
C TRP A 132 -69.74 19.48 -24.90
N LYS A 133 -70.91 19.13 -25.44
CA LYS A 133 -72.13 19.97 -25.58
C LYS A 133 -71.90 21.40 -26.12
N ILE A 134 -72.39 21.59 -27.35
CA ILE A 134 -73.22 22.70 -27.87
C ILE A 134 -72.51 23.82 -28.67
N ALA A 135 -72.69 23.71 -29.99
CA ALA A 135 -73.10 24.71 -30.99
C ALA A 135 -72.97 26.22 -30.66
N LYS A 136 -72.30 26.95 -31.57
CA LYS A 136 -72.95 27.89 -32.51
C LYS A 136 -72.02 28.24 -33.66
#